data_AF-A0A4P8RN19-F1
#
_entry.id   AF-A0A4P8RN19-F1
#
_cell.length_a   1.000
_cell.length_b   1.000
_cell.length_c   1.000
_cell.angle_alpha   90.00
_cell.angle_beta   90.00
_cell.angle_gamma   90.00
#
_symmetry.space_group_name_H-M   'P 1'
#
loop_
_entity.id
_entity.type
_entity.pdbx_description
1 polymer ?
#
loop_
_entity_poly.entity_id
_entity_poly.type
_entity_poly.pdbx_seq_one_letter_code
_entity_poly.pdbx_strand_id
1 'polypeptide(L)' 'MQLELFPEPSKDKQKRKDFTTADIKLTRELYTNGKLPGKEMAKLLGHSYDSFRLFVQRNPELKKGR' A
#
# COMPACT_ATOMS: atom_id res chain seq x y z
N MET A 1 8.95 -46.85 -7.04
CA MET A 1 8.13 -45.66 -6.77
C MET A 1 8.92 -44.76 -5.84
N GLN A 2 9.29 -43.55 -6.25
CA GLN A 2 9.90 -42.58 -5.34
C GLN A 2 9.41 -41.18 -5.72
N LEU A 3 8.79 -40.54 -4.73
CA LEU A 3 8.00 -39.31 -4.78
C LEU A 3 8.73 -38.14 -5.45
N GLU A 4 8.06 -37.49 -6.41
CA GLU A 4 8.42 -36.17 -6.89
C GLU A 4 8.20 -35.15 -5.77
N LEU A 5 9.29 -34.58 -5.28
CA LEU A 5 9.29 -33.51 -4.29
C LEU A 5 8.93 -32.20 -5.00
N PHE A 6 7.63 -31.95 -5.20
CA PHE A 6 7.16 -30.64 -5.66
C PHE A 6 7.50 -29.59 -4.60
N PRO A 7 8.32 -28.56 -4.89
CA PRO A 7 8.50 -27.48 -3.94
C PRO A 7 7.16 -26.76 -3.78
N GLU A 8 6.59 -26.81 -2.58
CA GLU A 8 5.41 -26.03 -2.24
C GLU A 8 5.67 -24.56 -2.61
N PRO A 9 4.71 -23.85 -3.24
CA PRO A 9 4.85 -22.43 -3.44
C PRO A 9 4.81 -21.79 -2.06
N SER A 10 6.00 -21.53 -1.51
CA SER A 10 6.21 -20.71 -0.34
C SER A 10 5.46 -19.41 -0.60
N LYS A 11 4.29 -19.27 0.03
CA LYS A 11 3.56 -18.01 0.06
C LYS A 11 4.44 -17.06 0.82
N ASP A 12 5.32 -16.38 0.07
CA ASP A 12 6.15 -15.31 0.54
C ASP A 12 5.23 -14.33 1.26
N LYS A 13 5.24 -14.40 2.59
CA LYS A 13 4.47 -13.51 3.44
C LYS A 13 5.05 -12.13 3.17
N GLN A 14 4.46 -11.41 2.23
CA GLN A 14 4.83 -10.04 1.90
C GLN A 14 5.01 -9.30 3.22
N LYS A 15 6.26 -9.02 3.59
CA LYS A 15 6.58 -8.27 4.80
C LYS A 15 5.76 -7.00 4.72
N ARG A 16 4.88 -6.79 5.70
CA ARG A 16 4.08 -5.58 5.79
C ARG A 16 5.08 -4.42 5.89
N LYS A 17 5.22 -3.66 4.81
CA LYS A 17 5.91 -2.37 4.89
C LYS A 17 5.07 -1.46 5.77
N ASP A 18 5.72 -0.73 6.64
CA ASP A 18 5.12 0.39 7.34
C ASP A 18 5.14 1.62 6.45
N PHE A 19 4.16 2.50 6.62
CA PHE A 19 4.14 3.79 5.94
C PHE A 19 5.18 4.71 6.57
N THR A 20 6.06 5.26 5.74
CA THR A 20 7.10 6.21 6.15
C THR A 20 6.61 7.64 6.06
N THR A 21 7.34 8.56 6.68
CA THR A 21 7.08 10.00 6.56
C THR A 21 7.19 10.50 5.12
N ALA A 22 8.02 9.86 4.28
CA ALA A 22 8.11 10.17 2.86
C ALA A 22 6.81 9.82 2.13
N ASP A 23 6.19 8.69 2.48
CA ASP A 23 4.91 8.25 1.89
C ASP A 23 3.76 9.20 2.24
N ILE A 24 3.78 9.80 3.44
CA ILE A 24 2.84 10.85 3.85
C ILE A 24 2.98 12.07 2.92
N LYS A 25 4.20 12.56 2.72
CA LYS A 25 4.45 13.70 1.82
C LYS A 25 4.01 13.40 0.38
N LEU A 26 4.37 12.22 -0.12
CA LEU A 26 4.00 11.78 -1.47
C LEU A 26 2.48 11.67 -1.63
N THR A 27 1.80 11.11 -0.62
CA THR A 27 0.34 11.01 -0.61
C THR A 27 -0.30 12.39 -0.61
N ARG A 28 0.23 13.34 0.17
CA ARG A 28 -0.30 14.70 0.19
C ARG A 28 -0.18 15.38 -1.18
N GLU A 29 0.95 15.25 -1.84
CA GLU A 29 1.18 15.86 -3.15
C GLU A 29 0.38 15.19 -4.26
N LEU A 30 0.38 13.86 -4.35
CA LEU A 30 -0.23 13.14 -5.46
C LEU A 30 -1.72 12.86 -5.23
N TYR A 31 -2.10 12.41 -4.04
CA TYR A 31 -3.49 12.02 -3.74
C TYR A 31 -4.36 13.21 -3.33
N THR A 32 -3.91 14.04 -2.38
CA THR A 32 -4.69 15.20 -1.92
C THR A 32 -4.68 16.33 -2.94
N ASN A 33 -3.49 16.80 -3.37
CA ASN A 33 -3.37 17.92 -4.32
C ASN A 33 -3.50 17.49 -5.78
N GLY A 34 -2.77 16.45 -6.18
CA GLY A 34 -2.72 15.93 -7.56
C GLY A 34 -3.95 15.12 -7.96
N LYS A 35 -4.91 14.95 -7.05
CA LYS A 35 -6.17 14.20 -7.24
C LYS A 35 -5.99 12.77 -7.74
N LEU A 36 -4.81 12.15 -7.58
CA LEU A 36 -4.54 10.77 -7.97
C LEU A 36 -5.59 9.81 -7.34
N PRO A 37 -6.05 8.78 -8.07
CA PRO A 37 -6.91 7.76 -7.50
C PRO A 37 -6.19 7.00 -6.36
N GLY A 38 -6.89 6.74 -5.26
CA GLY A 38 -6.28 6.05 -4.11
C GLY A 38 -5.76 4.64 -4.43
N LYS A 39 -6.35 3.95 -5.43
CA LYS A 39 -5.86 2.64 -5.90
C LYS A 39 -4.47 2.75 -6.56
N GLU A 40 -4.26 3.80 -7.35
CA GLU A 40 -2.99 4.05 -8.01
C GLU A 40 -1.94 4.53 -7.00
N MET A 41 -2.36 5.37 -6.02
CA MET A 41 -1.48 5.74 -4.91
C MET A 41 -1.02 4.53 -4.09
N ALA A 42 -1.94 3.61 -3.77
CA ALA A 42 -1.60 2.39 -3.04
C ALA A 42 -0.58 1.54 -3.81
N LYS A 43 -0.75 1.39 -5.13
CA LYS A 43 0.23 0.71 -6.00
C LYS A 43 1.60 1.40 -6.00
N LEU A 44 1.64 2.73 -6.10
CA LEU A 44 2.89 3.50 -6.06
C LEU A 44 3.66 3.29 -4.76
N LEU A 45 2.94 3.23 -3.63
CA LEU A 45 3.53 2.96 -2.32
C LEU A 45 3.87 1.48 -2.13
N GLY A 46 3.38 0.58 -2.99
CA GLY A 46 3.55 -0.86 -2.86
C GLY A 46 2.70 -1.49 -1.75
N HIS A 47 1.57 -0.87 -1.42
CA HIS A 47 0.62 -1.37 -0.41
C HIS A 47 -0.69 -1.79 -1.05
N SER A 48 -1.43 -2.65 -0.35
CA SER A 48 -2.82 -2.93 -0.71
C SER A 48 -3.68 -1.68 -0.54
N TYR A 49 -4.72 -1.58 -1.37
CA TYR A 49 -5.65 -0.46 -1.29
C TYR A 49 -6.33 -0.35 0.08
N ASP A 50 -6.64 -1.48 0.72
CA ASP A 50 -7.20 -1.49 2.08
C ASP A 50 -6.23 -0.91 3.12
N SER A 51 -4.94 -1.24 3.02
CA SER A 51 -3.91 -0.68 3.90
C SER A 51 -3.77 0.83 3.69
N PHE A 52 -3.76 1.27 2.43
CA PHE A 52 -3.73 2.69 2.08
C PHE A 52 -4.97 3.43 2.59
N ARG A 53 -6.16 2.84 2.45
CA ARG A 53 -7.41 3.42 2.95
C ARG A 53 -7.38 3.61 4.46
N LEU A 54 -6.91 2.63 5.21
CA LEU A 54 -6.71 2.72 6.67
C LEU A 54 -5.67 3.78 7.03
N PHE A 55 -4.59 3.88 6.26
CA PHE A 55 -3.56 4.89 6.42
C PHE A 55 -4.11 6.31 6.24
N VAL A 56 -4.86 6.57 5.16
CA VAL A 56 -5.52 7.87 4.95
C VAL A 56 -6.56 8.17 6.02
N GLN A 57 -7.29 7.16 6.50
CA GLN A 57 -8.26 7.34 7.59
C GLN A 57 -7.60 7.74 8.92
N ARG A 58 -6.41 7.18 9.21
CA ARG A 58 -5.61 7.50 10.40
C ARG A 58 -4.92 8.87 10.31
N ASN A 59 -4.67 9.36 9.09
CA ASN A 59 -3.99 10.62 8.82
C ASN A 59 -4.97 11.65 8.20
N PRO A 60 -5.67 12.46 9.03
CA PRO A 60 -6.71 13.36 8.53
C PRO A 60 -6.20 14.42 7.55
N GLU A 61 -4.90 14.75 7.57
CA GLU A 61 -4.26 15.67 6.63
C GLU A 61 -4.22 15.16 5.17
N LEU A 62 -4.31 13.84 4.99
CA LEU A 62 -4.32 13.19 3.67
C LEU A 62 -5.72 13.02 3.10
N LYS A 63 -6.75 13.47 3.83
CA LYS A 63 -8.14 13.30 3.43
C LYS A 63 -8.49 14.29 2.32
N LYS A 64 -8.88 13.77 1.16
CA LYS A 64 -9.27 14.57 0.01
C LYS A 64 -10.60 15.27 0.28
N GLY A 65 -10.61 16.60 0.29
CA GLY A 65 -11.83 17.42 0.36
C GLY A 65 -12.35 17.74 1.76
N ARG A 66 -11.51 18.28 2.64
CA ARG A 66 -12.00 19.12 3.73
C ARG A 66 -11.91 20.58 3.35
#